data_AF-A0A536GWJ5-F1
#
_entry.id   AF-A0A536GWJ5-F1
#
_cell.length_a   1.000
_cell.length_b   1.000
_cell.length_c   1.000
_cell.angle_alpha   90.00
_cell.angle_beta   90.00
_cell.angle_gamma   90.00
#
_symmetry.space_group_name_H-M   'P 1'
#
loop_
_entity.id
_entity.type
_entity.pdbx_description
1 polymer ?
#
loop_
_entity_poly.entity_id
_entity_poly.type
_entity_poly.pdbx_seq_one_letter_code
_entity_poly.pdbx_strand_id
1 'polypeptide(L)'
;MANKKDEKVMTEGPGAAVAETEVPVIESESHGHTLEPDYKRLPIGPDHILYPVVVGLALFPILMGDAGHHLADDMPEDDTHPFFPDHFWPYPIIAVVMLVAVGLLAFFVQKNLQLEASADPRTVTIPRPDWYFLFLFQFLKLGPELFMALIVPPVVLGALLLFPFIDAYFGPRIAKRRGMKSWPVPGRNVLTGTVFVAGLAIIALLTVWALAGPQFCLPWFINSPVCGA
;
A
#
# COMPACT_ATOMS: atom_id res chain seq x y z
N MET A 1 31.86 -41.35 9.18
CA MET A 1 31.72 -40.04 9.86
C MET A 1 31.28 -39.03 8.81
N ALA A 2 29.96 -38.80 8.71
CA ALA A 2 29.38 -37.91 7.71
C ALA A 2 29.51 -36.46 8.18
N ASN A 3 30.18 -35.65 7.36
CA ASN A 3 30.40 -34.23 7.59
C ASN A 3 29.08 -33.48 7.35
N LYS A 4 28.46 -33.03 8.45
CA LYS A 4 27.28 -32.17 8.47
C LYS A 4 27.72 -30.80 7.92
N LYS A 5 27.65 -30.63 6.60
CA LYS A 5 27.81 -29.32 5.98
C LYS A 5 26.72 -28.43 6.54
N ASP A 6 27.16 -27.33 7.14
CA ASP A 6 26.34 -26.28 7.70
C ASP A 6 25.28 -25.85 6.69
N GLU A 7 24.04 -26.25 6.97
CA GLU A 7 22.85 -25.63 6.41
C GLU A 7 22.88 -24.19 6.91
N LYS A 8 23.46 -23.30 6.10
CA LYS A 8 23.28 -21.87 6.25
C LYS A 8 21.78 -21.64 6.20
N VAL A 9 21.17 -21.56 7.38
CA VAL A 9 19.87 -20.92 7.56
C VAL A 9 20.09 -19.53 7.01
N MET A 10 19.67 -19.33 5.76
CA MET A 10 19.58 -18.01 5.17
C MET A 10 18.71 -17.23 6.15
N THR A 11 19.30 -16.33 6.92
CA THR A 11 18.58 -15.30 7.66
C THR A 11 18.02 -14.33 6.63
N GLU A 12 17.12 -14.83 5.80
CA GLU A 12 16.32 -14.02 4.92
C GLU A 12 15.35 -13.25 5.79
N GLY A 13 15.29 -11.94 5.55
CA GLY A 13 14.30 -11.11 6.18
C GLY A 13 12.88 -11.58 5.85
N PRO A 14 11.87 -11.07 6.57
CA PRO A 14 10.46 -11.45 6.39
C PRO A 14 9.84 -11.06 5.02
N GLY A 15 10.58 -10.39 4.13
CA GLY A 15 10.10 -9.97 2.81
C GLY A 15 10.40 -10.98 1.70
N ALA A 16 9.93 -10.70 0.49
CA ALA A 16 10.27 -11.40 -0.75
C ALA A 16 11.77 -11.79 -0.83
N ALA A 17 12.06 -13.03 -1.24
CA ALA A 17 13.43 -13.54 -1.30
C ALA A 17 14.10 -12.99 -2.57
N VAL A 18 15.06 -12.08 -2.42
CA VAL A 18 15.83 -11.60 -3.57
C VAL A 18 16.73 -12.70 -4.13
N ALA A 19 16.92 -12.75 -5.45
CA ALA A 19 17.83 -13.72 -6.05
C ALA A 19 19.26 -13.54 -5.51
N GLU A 20 19.97 -14.64 -5.28
CA GLU A 20 21.38 -14.61 -4.82
C GLU A 20 22.34 -14.05 -5.88
N THR A 21 21.95 -14.11 -7.15
CA THR A 21 22.72 -13.64 -8.30
C THR A 21 21.80 -12.79 -9.16
N GLU A 22 22.34 -11.70 -9.73
CA GLU A 22 21.62 -10.89 -10.71
C GLU A 22 21.06 -11.80 -11.79
N VAL A 23 19.74 -11.90 -11.87
CA VAL A 23 19.09 -12.68 -12.92
C VAL A 23 19.43 -11.97 -14.24
N PRO A 24 20.22 -12.60 -15.13
CA PRO A 24 20.52 -11.97 -16.41
C PRO A 24 19.20 -11.76 -17.13
N VAL A 25 18.98 -10.55 -17.64
CA VAL A 25 17.86 -10.29 -18.55
C VAL A 25 18.18 -11.06 -19.83
N ILE A 26 17.64 -12.28 -19.94
CA ILE A 26 17.87 -13.13 -21.10
C ILE A 26 17.02 -12.57 -22.24
N GLU A 27 17.64 -11.88 -23.18
CA GLU A 27 17.04 -11.62 -24.48
C GLU A 27 16.84 -12.97 -25.18
N SER A 28 15.60 -13.45 -25.14
CA SER A 28 15.19 -14.69 -25.78
C SER A 28 15.18 -14.50 -27.29
N GLU A 29 16.23 -14.95 -27.96
CA GLU A 29 16.25 -15.09 -29.42
C GLU A 29 15.52 -16.38 -29.82
N SER A 30 14.38 -16.23 -30.50
CA SER A 30 13.67 -17.36 -31.10
C SER A 30 13.57 -17.11 -32.61
N HIS A 31 14.15 -18.00 -33.41
CA HIS A 31 14.08 -17.99 -34.88
C HIS A 31 14.59 -16.69 -35.56
N GLY A 32 15.71 -16.13 -35.08
CA GLY A 32 16.34 -14.97 -35.73
C GLY A 32 15.59 -13.64 -35.55
N HIS A 33 14.58 -13.61 -34.67
CA HIS A 33 13.90 -12.40 -34.22
C HIS A 33 14.08 -12.23 -32.72
N THR A 34 14.49 -11.05 -32.28
CA THR A 34 14.48 -10.66 -30.87
C THR A 34 13.03 -10.62 -30.41
N LEU A 35 12.63 -11.51 -29.50
CA LEU A 35 11.28 -11.47 -28.95
C LEU A 35 11.13 -10.18 -28.14
N GLU A 36 10.00 -9.50 -28.31
CA GLU A 36 9.69 -8.36 -27.46
C GLU A 36 9.63 -8.78 -25.98
N PRO A 37 10.09 -7.90 -25.05
CA PRO A 37 10.03 -8.16 -23.62
C PRO A 37 8.64 -8.59 -23.17
N ASP A 38 8.56 -9.55 -22.26
CA ASP A 38 7.28 -10.16 -21.86
C ASP A 38 6.30 -9.14 -21.27
N TYR A 39 6.81 -8.07 -20.65
CA TYR A 39 5.98 -6.99 -20.12
C TYR A 39 5.17 -6.25 -21.18
N LYS A 40 5.62 -6.24 -22.45
CA LYS A 40 4.86 -5.66 -23.57
C LYS A 40 3.68 -6.52 -24.02
N ARG A 41 3.68 -7.81 -23.64
CA ARG A 41 2.57 -8.73 -23.94
C ARG A 41 1.49 -8.68 -22.88
N LEU A 42 1.74 -8.04 -21.74
CA LEU A 42 0.74 -7.82 -20.72
C LEU A 42 -0.37 -6.90 -21.29
N PRO A 43 -1.66 -7.25 -21.10
CA PRO A 43 -2.76 -6.37 -21.50
C PRO A 43 -2.66 -4.97 -20.89
N ILE A 44 -2.04 -4.86 -19.72
CA ILE A 44 -1.75 -3.61 -19.01
C ILE A 44 -0.28 -3.65 -18.58
N GLY A 45 0.62 -3.30 -19.51
CA GLY A 45 2.05 -3.12 -19.24
C GLY A 45 2.38 -1.71 -18.73
N PRO A 46 3.60 -1.44 -18.23
CA PRO A 46 4.00 -0.13 -17.68
C PRO A 46 3.81 1.08 -18.61
N ASP A 47 3.79 0.83 -19.91
CA ASP A 47 3.58 1.79 -21.00
C ASP A 47 2.10 2.01 -21.34
N HIS A 48 1.17 1.38 -20.62
CA HIS A 48 -0.25 1.45 -20.93
C HIS A 48 -0.82 2.86 -20.70
N ILE A 49 -1.60 3.34 -21.67
CA ILE A 49 -2.26 4.67 -21.65
C ILE A 49 -3.20 4.87 -20.46
N LEU A 50 -3.62 3.79 -19.79
CA LEU A 50 -4.46 3.87 -18.60
C LEU A 50 -3.79 4.64 -17.47
N TYR A 51 -2.47 4.52 -17.29
CA TYR A 51 -1.77 5.23 -16.21
C TYR A 51 -1.89 6.76 -16.36
N PRO A 52 -1.48 7.38 -17.48
CA PRO A 52 -1.64 8.83 -17.63
C PRO A 52 -3.11 9.26 -17.66
N VAL A 53 -4.04 8.42 -18.14
CA VAL A 53 -5.48 8.72 -18.09
C VAL A 53 -6.00 8.77 -16.65
N VAL A 54 -5.68 7.78 -15.83
CA VAL A 54 -6.10 7.75 -14.41
C VAL A 54 -5.45 8.89 -13.63
N VAL A 55 -4.17 9.17 -13.86
CA VAL A 55 -3.48 10.31 -13.26
C VAL A 55 -4.13 11.61 -13.69
N GLY A 56 -4.45 11.78 -14.98
CA GLY A 56 -5.16 12.94 -15.50
C GLY A 56 -6.53 13.12 -14.86
N LEU A 57 -7.33 12.04 -14.75
CA LEU A 57 -8.63 12.08 -14.08
C LEU A 57 -8.53 12.44 -12.60
N ALA A 58 -7.48 11.98 -11.91
CA ALA A 58 -7.24 12.32 -10.49
C ALA A 58 -6.76 13.77 -10.32
N LEU A 59 -5.94 14.27 -11.24
CA LEU A 59 -5.42 15.65 -11.20
C LEU A 59 -6.43 16.68 -11.68
N PHE A 60 -7.32 16.33 -12.61
CA PHE A 60 -8.32 17.24 -13.17
C PHE A 60 -9.13 18.00 -12.11
N PRO A 61 -9.77 17.36 -11.11
CA PRO A 61 -10.50 18.09 -10.07
C PRO A 61 -9.59 18.90 -9.14
N ILE A 62 -8.33 18.50 -8.96
CA ILE A 62 -7.37 19.25 -8.14
C ILE A 62 -6.92 20.53 -8.87
N LEU A 63 -6.66 20.43 -10.18
CA LEU A 63 -6.20 21.52 -11.02
C LEU A 63 -7.31 22.52 -11.36
N MET A 64 -8.53 22.03 -11.63
CA MET A 64 -9.65 22.89 -11.97
C MET A 64 -10.25 23.60 -10.74
N GLY A 65 -9.81 23.22 -9.55
CA GLY A 65 -10.33 23.72 -8.27
C GLY A 65 -11.67 23.09 -7.92
N ASP A 66 -12.12 23.35 -6.69
CA ASP A 66 -13.48 22.97 -6.27
C ASP A 66 -14.50 23.65 -7.20
N ALA A 67 -15.47 22.89 -7.70
CA ALA A 67 -16.54 23.40 -8.56
C ALA A 67 -17.63 24.13 -7.74
N GLY A 68 -17.24 24.79 -6.65
CA GLY A 68 -18.08 25.32 -5.59
C GLY A 68 -17.63 26.69 -5.08
N HIS A 69 -18.25 27.16 -3.99
CA HIS A 69 -17.87 28.40 -3.32
C HIS A 69 -16.50 28.20 -2.66
N HIS A 70 -15.50 29.00 -3.01
CA HIS A 70 -14.21 28.89 -2.35
C HIS A 70 -14.38 29.26 -0.89
N LEU A 71 -14.11 28.33 0.02
CA LEU A 71 -14.11 28.59 1.46
C LEU A 71 -13.15 29.72 1.85
N ALA A 72 -12.18 30.03 0.99
CA ALA A 72 -11.28 31.17 1.13
C ALA A 72 -11.98 32.53 0.95
N ASP A 73 -13.07 32.60 0.18
CA ASP A 73 -13.85 33.84 -0.02
C ASP A 73 -14.60 34.25 1.26
N ASP A 74 -14.96 33.26 2.10
CA ASP A 74 -15.68 33.45 3.36
C ASP A 74 -14.75 33.58 4.59
N MET A 75 -13.43 33.44 4.40
CA MET A 75 -12.45 33.39 5.48
C MET A 75 -11.82 34.78 5.68
N PRO A 76 -11.63 35.24 6.93
CA PRO A 76 -10.96 36.52 7.18
C PRO A 76 -9.56 36.52 6.56
N GLU A 77 -9.16 37.65 5.96
CA GLU A 77 -7.89 37.77 5.22
C GLU A 77 -6.67 37.34 6.04
N ASP A 78 -6.69 37.56 7.36
CA ASP A 78 -5.65 37.17 8.32
C ASP A 78 -5.39 35.64 8.39
N ASP A 79 -6.38 34.81 8.03
CA ASP A 79 -6.28 33.34 8.04
C ASP A 79 -5.91 32.77 6.64
N THR A 80 -5.78 33.62 5.63
CA THR A 80 -5.44 33.23 4.26
C THR A 80 -4.01 33.60 3.91
N HIS A 81 -3.30 32.66 3.27
CA HIS A 81 -1.95 32.87 2.77
C HIS A 81 -1.93 32.81 1.25
N PRO A 82 -1.21 33.69 0.55
CA PRO A 82 -1.10 33.67 -0.90
C PRO A 82 -0.58 32.33 -1.43
N PHE A 83 -1.17 31.84 -2.52
CA PHE A 83 -0.69 30.61 -3.17
C PHE A 83 0.78 30.75 -3.63
N PHE A 84 1.13 31.90 -4.19
CA PHE A 84 2.50 32.23 -4.56
C PHE A 84 2.93 33.47 -3.76
N PRO A 85 4.10 33.46 -3.08
CA PRO A 85 5.13 32.41 -3.11
C PRO A 85 4.97 31.30 -2.05
N ASP A 86 4.23 31.57 -0.98
CA ASP A 86 4.32 30.82 0.28
C ASP A 86 3.85 29.36 0.16
N HIS A 87 2.76 29.12 -0.57
CA HIS A 87 2.22 27.76 -0.75
C HIS A 87 2.96 26.99 -1.86
N PHE A 88 3.46 27.66 -2.89
CA PHE A 88 4.08 27.00 -4.05
C PHE A 88 5.48 26.43 -3.77
N TRP A 89 6.36 27.18 -3.08
CA TRP A 89 7.77 26.80 -2.90
C TRP A 89 8.03 25.48 -2.17
N PRO A 90 7.23 25.04 -1.18
CA PRO A 90 7.41 23.74 -0.54
C PRO A 90 7.33 22.55 -1.51
N TYR A 91 6.48 22.60 -2.54
CA TYR A 91 6.26 21.46 -3.44
C TYR A 91 7.50 21.04 -4.28
N PRO A 92 8.19 21.93 -5.01
CA PRO A 92 9.40 21.55 -5.74
C PRO A 92 10.53 21.12 -4.79
N ILE A 93 10.62 21.70 -3.58
CA ILE A 93 11.59 21.27 -2.57
C ILE A 93 11.29 19.84 -2.14
N ILE A 94 10.04 19.53 -1.80
CA ILE A 94 9.61 18.16 -1.45
C ILE A 94 9.88 17.20 -2.61
N ALA A 95 9.60 17.60 -3.86
CA ALA A 95 9.85 16.77 -5.04
C ALA A 95 11.34 16.45 -5.22
N VAL A 96 12.23 17.45 -5.07
CA VAL A 96 13.69 17.24 -5.12
C VAL A 96 14.17 16.36 -3.97
N VAL A 97 13.68 16.60 -2.75
CA VAL A 97 14.02 15.79 -1.58
C VAL A 97 13.59 14.34 -1.78
N MET A 98 12.38 14.09 -2.29
CA MET A 98 11.89 12.75 -2.61
C MET A 98 12.74 12.08 -3.69
N LEU A 99 13.08 12.81 -4.76
CA LEU A 99 13.93 12.28 -5.83
C LEU A 99 15.31 11.89 -5.30
N VAL A 100 15.93 12.73 -4.47
CA VAL A 100 17.22 12.45 -3.85
C VAL A 100 17.10 11.27 -2.89
N ALA A 101 16.07 11.22 -2.04
CA ALA A 101 15.86 10.14 -1.09
C ALA A 101 15.70 8.78 -1.80
N VAL A 102 14.85 8.72 -2.84
CA VAL A 102 14.66 7.51 -3.64
C VAL A 102 15.94 7.15 -4.41
N GLY A 103 16.65 8.13 -4.97
CA GLY A 103 17.94 7.91 -5.65
C GLY A 103 19.01 7.35 -4.71
N LEU A 104 19.13 7.87 -3.48
CA LEU A 104 20.04 7.35 -2.47
C LEU A 104 19.64 5.95 -2.02
N LEU A 105 18.35 5.69 -1.82
CA LEU A 105 17.87 4.35 -1.46
C LEU A 105 18.16 3.34 -2.58
N ALA A 106 17.90 3.73 -3.83
CA ALA A 106 18.26 2.93 -5.00
C ALA A 106 19.77 2.69 -5.09
N PHE A 107 20.63 3.65 -4.70
CA PHE A 107 22.08 3.49 -4.73
C PHE A 107 22.63 2.61 -3.59
N PHE A 108 22.15 2.81 -2.35
CA PHE A 108 22.68 2.08 -1.19
C PHE A 108 22.08 0.69 -0.99
N VAL A 109 20.87 0.45 -1.48
CA VAL A 109 20.07 -0.75 -1.18
C VAL A 109 19.97 -1.68 -2.40
N GLN A 110 20.73 -1.44 -3.48
CA GLN A 110 20.67 -2.17 -4.76
C GLN A 110 20.51 -3.69 -4.64
N LYS A 111 21.26 -4.32 -3.73
CA LYS A 111 21.20 -5.78 -3.52
C LYS A 111 19.81 -6.28 -3.10
N ASN A 112 19.06 -5.50 -2.34
CA ASN A 112 17.70 -5.87 -1.93
C ASN A 112 16.63 -5.46 -2.95
N LEU A 113 17.01 -4.78 -4.04
CA LEU A 113 16.12 -4.45 -5.16
C LEU A 113 16.27 -5.43 -6.34
N GLN A 114 17.06 -6.50 -6.18
CA GLN A 114 17.18 -7.53 -7.20
C GLN A 114 15.86 -8.27 -7.35
N LEU A 115 15.52 -8.62 -8.60
CA LEU A 115 14.33 -9.41 -8.88
C LEU A 115 14.45 -10.78 -8.19
N GLU A 116 13.30 -11.37 -7.86
CA GLU A 116 13.26 -12.75 -7.38
C GLU A 116 13.79 -13.71 -8.45
N ALA A 117 14.18 -14.91 -8.03
CA ALA A 117 14.57 -15.96 -8.95
C ALA A 117 13.43 -16.27 -9.94
N SER A 118 13.79 -16.58 -11.19
CA SER A 118 12.80 -16.99 -12.19
C SER A 118 11.96 -18.15 -11.66
N ALA A 119 10.64 -18.07 -11.84
CA ALA A 119 9.71 -19.02 -11.28
C ALA A 119 9.91 -20.42 -11.88
N ASP A 120 10.52 -21.33 -11.10
CA ASP A 120 10.62 -22.74 -11.45
C ASP A 120 9.51 -23.53 -10.73
N PRO A 121 8.56 -24.13 -11.47
CA PRO A 121 7.45 -24.91 -10.89
C PRO A 121 7.91 -26.17 -10.13
N ARG A 122 9.20 -26.54 -10.22
CA ARG A 122 9.78 -27.68 -9.49
C ARG A 122 10.34 -27.27 -8.14
N THR A 123 10.47 -25.98 -7.85
CA THR A 123 10.99 -25.47 -6.58
C THR A 123 9.87 -25.32 -5.57
N VAL A 124 10.10 -25.76 -4.33
CA VAL A 124 9.18 -25.53 -3.20
C VAL A 124 9.72 -24.34 -2.43
N THR A 125 9.17 -23.17 -2.71
CA THR A 125 9.49 -21.93 -1.98
C THR A 125 8.29 -21.52 -1.13
N ILE A 126 8.55 -20.93 0.04
CA ILE A 126 7.50 -20.31 0.84
C ILE A 126 7.16 -18.98 0.16
N PRO A 127 5.93 -18.77 -0.32
CA PRO A 127 5.57 -17.52 -0.98
C PRO A 127 5.58 -16.39 0.07
N ARG A 128 6.60 -15.54 0.04
CA ARG A 128 6.68 -14.34 0.89
C ARG A 128 6.21 -13.13 0.09
N PRO A 129 5.16 -12.44 0.54
CA PRO A 129 4.68 -11.26 -0.17
C PRO A 129 5.61 -10.06 0.07
N ASP A 130 5.44 -9.03 -0.75
CA ASP A 130 6.07 -7.74 -0.50
C ASP A 130 5.56 -7.07 0.78
N TRP A 131 6.36 -6.13 1.29
CA TRP A 131 6.14 -5.42 2.54
C TRP A 131 4.77 -4.74 2.66
N TYR A 132 4.22 -4.25 1.54
CA TYR A 132 2.91 -3.59 1.49
C TYR A 132 1.72 -4.57 1.59
N PHE A 133 1.94 -5.87 1.39
CA PHE A 133 0.92 -6.91 1.50
C PHE A 133 1.04 -7.78 2.75
N LEU A 134 2.07 -7.59 3.57
CA LEU A 134 2.28 -8.36 4.80
C LEU A 134 1.06 -8.38 5.72
N PHE A 135 0.40 -7.22 5.91
CA PHE A 135 -0.79 -7.15 6.75
C PHE A 135 -1.99 -7.92 6.19
N LEU A 136 -2.13 -8.01 4.86
CA LEU A 136 -3.19 -8.80 4.23
C LEU A 136 -2.93 -10.28 4.51
N PHE A 137 -1.72 -10.77 4.24
CA PHE A 137 -1.39 -12.18 4.48
C PHE A 137 -1.55 -12.57 5.93
N GLN A 138 -1.15 -11.70 6.87
CA GLN A 138 -1.39 -11.93 8.29
C GLN A 138 -2.89 -11.92 8.61
N PHE A 139 -3.65 -11.01 8.02
CA PHE A 139 -5.10 -10.94 8.17
C PHE A 139 -5.81 -12.20 7.68
N LEU A 140 -5.39 -12.78 6.56
CA LEU A 140 -5.97 -14.02 6.01
C LEU A 140 -5.85 -15.19 7.01
N LYS A 141 -4.77 -15.27 7.79
CA LYS A 141 -4.55 -16.35 8.77
C LYS A 141 -5.50 -16.29 9.99
N LEU A 142 -6.12 -15.14 10.25
CA LEU A 142 -6.94 -14.91 11.45
C LEU A 142 -8.32 -15.59 11.40
N GLY A 143 -8.75 -16.14 10.27
CA GLY A 143 -10.06 -16.76 10.16
C GLY A 143 -10.18 -17.72 8.98
N PRO A 144 -11.41 -18.09 8.59
CA PRO A 144 -11.62 -18.90 7.40
C PRO A 144 -11.09 -18.18 6.15
N GLU A 145 -10.12 -18.80 5.49
CA GLU A 145 -9.34 -18.21 4.39
C GLU A 145 -10.23 -17.61 3.29
N LEU A 146 -11.26 -18.35 2.86
CA LEU A 146 -12.17 -17.91 1.80
C LEU A 146 -12.96 -16.66 2.19
N PHE A 147 -13.38 -16.57 3.46
CA PHE A 147 -14.12 -15.42 3.96
C PHE A 147 -13.23 -14.19 4.06
N MET A 148 -12.03 -14.36 4.63
CA MET A 148 -11.07 -13.26 4.82
C MET A 148 -10.51 -12.75 3.50
N ALA A 149 -10.33 -13.61 2.50
CA ALA A 149 -9.81 -13.21 1.19
C ALA A 149 -10.88 -12.60 0.27
N LEU A 150 -12.08 -13.21 0.21
CA LEU A 150 -13.07 -12.87 -0.80
C LEU A 150 -14.13 -11.87 -0.32
N ILE A 151 -14.48 -11.87 0.96
CA ILE A 151 -15.61 -11.08 1.47
C ILE A 151 -15.11 -9.80 2.13
N VAL A 152 -14.12 -9.87 3.01
CA VAL A 152 -13.71 -8.70 3.80
C VAL A 152 -13.10 -7.57 2.94
N PRO A 153 -12.13 -7.80 2.05
CA PRO A 153 -11.52 -6.74 1.25
C PRO A 153 -12.50 -5.94 0.40
N PRO A 154 -13.41 -6.54 -0.39
CA PRO A 154 -14.37 -5.77 -1.18
C PRO A 154 -15.40 -5.06 -0.30
N VAL A 155 -15.77 -5.60 0.86
CA VAL A 155 -16.65 -4.90 1.80
C VAL A 155 -15.96 -3.68 2.40
N VAL A 156 -14.69 -3.77 2.79
CA VAL A 156 -13.92 -2.62 3.32
C VAL A 156 -13.72 -1.56 2.23
N LEU A 157 -13.31 -1.95 1.02
CA LEU A 157 -13.16 -1.04 -0.11
C LEU A 157 -14.51 -0.40 -0.50
N GLY A 158 -15.58 -1.20 -0.56
CA GLY A 158 -16.93 -0.71 -0.82
C GLY A 158 -17.42 0.27 0.24
N ALA A 159 -17.16 -0.02 1.52
CA ALA A 159 -17.47 0.88 2.62
C ALA A 159 -16.67 2.19 2.55
N LEU A 160 -15.40 2.14 2.14
CA LEU A 160 -14.57 3.33 1.96
C LEU A 160 -15.01 4.18 0.75
N LEU A 161 -15.39 3.53 -0.36
CA LEU A 161 -15.92 4.20 -1.55
C LEU A 161 -17.29 4.83 -1.28
N LEU A 162 -18.12 4.16 -0.49
CA LEU A 162 -19.43 4.66 -0.07
C LEU A 162 -19.36 5.58 1.15
N PHE A 163 -18.19 5.72 1.77
CA PHE A 163 -17.97 6.53 2.97
C PHE A 163 -18.52 7.96 2.85
N PRO A 164 -18.26 8.75 1.78
CA PRO A 164 -18.81 10.10 1.68
C PRO A 164 -20.34 10.14 1.70
N PHE A 165 -21.02 9.14 1.11
CA PHE A 165 -22.48 9.05 1.10
C PHE A 165 -23.04 8.61 2.46
N ILE A 166 -22.38 7.63 3.09
CA ILE A 166 -22.72 7.15 4.43
C ILE A 166 -22.57 8.30 5.44
N ASP A 167 -21.48 9.06 5.36
CA ASP A 167 -21.21 10.18 6.25
C ASP A 167 -22.23 11.32 6.06
N ALA A 168 -22.53 11.68 4.81
CA ALA A 168 -23.53 12.70 4.50
C ALA A 168 -24.94 12.33 5.00
N TYR A 169 -25.33 11.05 4.89
CA TYR A 169 -26.64 10.59 5.34
C TYR A 169 -26.69 10.39 6.86
N PHE A 170 -25.81 9.58 7.43
CA PHE A 170 -25.90 9.20 8.85
C PHE A 170 -25.31 10.24 9.79
N GLY A 171 -24.32 11.03 9.35
CA GLY A 171 -23.61 11.98 10.18
C GLY A 171 -24.52 12.98 10.90
N PRO A 172 -25.34 13.77 10.19
CA PRO A 172 -26.25 14.73 10.83
C PRO A 172 -27.28 14.08 11.78
N ARG A 173 -27.71 12.85 11.48
CA ARG A 173 -28.65 12.10 12.31
C ARG A 173 -28.00 11.64 13.61
N ILE A 174 -26.76 11.15 13.55
CA ILE A 174 -25.98 10.76 14.73
C ILE A 174 -25.65 12.01 15.57
N ALA A 175 -25.28 13.13 14.93
CA ALA A 175 -25.07 14.41 15.60
C ALA A 175 -26.29 14.84 16.41
N LYS A 176 -27.47 14.85 15.79
CA LYS A 176 -28.72 15.21 16.47
C LYS A 176 -29.04 14.29 17.64
N ARG A 177 -28.83 12.98 17.51
CA ARG A 177 -29.04 12.01 18.59
C ARG A 177 -28.07 12.19 19.76
N ARG A 178 -26.82 12.57 19.50
CA ARG A 178 -25.81 12.82 20.53
C ARG A 178 -25.76 14.28 21.03
N GLY A 179 -26.71 15.11 20.64
CA GLY A 179 -26.77 16.52 21.06
C GLY A 179 -25.67 17.41 20.48
N MET A 180 -25.02 16.99 19.39
CA MET A 180 -23.97 17.76 18.73
C MET A 180 -24.59 18.83 17.80
N LYS A 181 -24.05 20.05 17.83
CA LYS A 181 -24.57 21.20 17.04
C LYS A 181 -24.39 21.01 15.52
N SER A 182 -23.34 20.30 15.10
CA SER A 182 -23.10 19.94 13.71
C SER A 182 -22.32 18.63 13.64
N TRP A 183 -22.48 17.89 12.54
CA TRP A 183 -21.62 16.77 12.23
C TRP A 183 -20.33 17.32 11.61
N PRO A 184 -19.18 17.20 12.28
CA PRO A 184 -17.93 17.68 11.71
C PRO A 184 -17.50 16.75 10.58
N VAL A 185 -17.07 17.33 9.46
CA VAL A 185 -16.39 16.65 8.33
C VAL A 185 -15.27 15.75 8.89
N PRO A 186 -14.98 14.59 8.26
CA PRO A 186 -13.88 13.71 8.64
C PRO A 186 -12.60 14.50 8.97
N GLY A 187 -12.10 14.32 10.19
CA GLY A 187 -10.92 15.01 10.73
C GLY A 187 -11.22 15.88 11.95
N ARG A 188 -12.43 16.42 12.09
CA ARG A 188 -12.83 17.24 13.27
C ARG A 188 -13.77 16.48 14.23
N ASN A 189 -14.18 15.28 13.85
CA ASN A 189 -14.98 14.35 14.64
C ASN A 189 -14.07 13.28 15.27
N VAL A 190 -14.06 13.22 16.60
CA VAL A 190 -13.25 12.23 17.34
C VAL A 190 -13.63 10.80 16.93
N LEU A 191 -14.89 10.55 16.54
CA LEU A 191 -15.34 9.21 16.17
C LEU A 191 -14.74 8.68 14.86
N THR A 192 -14.87 9.37 13.73
CA THR A 192 -14.31 8.82 12.48
C THR A 192 -12.79 8.92 12.46
N GLY A 193 -12.22 9.95 13.11
CA GLY A 193 -10.77 10.04 13.34
C GLY A 193 -10.23 8.85 14.13
N THR A 194 -10.87 8.49 15.25
CA THR A 194 -10.44 7.32 16.05
C THR A 194 -10.61 6.00 15.29
N VAL A 195 -11.68 5.82 14.52
CA VAL A 195 -11.87 4.63 13.66
C VAL A 195 -10.76 4.54 12.61
N PHE A 196 -10.41 5.65 11.96
CA PHE A 196 -9.35 5.68 10.97
C PHE A 196 -7.98 5.37 11.58
N VAL A 197 -7.64 6.01 12.71
CA VAL A 197 -6.39 5.76 13.43
C VAL A 197 -6.32 4.32 13.94
N ALA A 198 -7.42 3.76 14.44
CA ALA A 198 -7.48 2.36 14.84
C ALA A 198 -7.25 1.42 13.64
N GLY A 199 -7.81 1.75 12.47
CA GLY A 199 -7.54 1.01 11.22
C GLY A 199 -6.06 1.00 10.86
N LEU A 200 -5.40 2.15 10.90
CA LEU A 200 -3.95 2.25 10.66
C LEU A 200 -3.13 1.50 11.71
N ALA A 201 -3.52 1.57 12.98
CA ALA A 201 -2.87 0.84 14.06
C ALA A 201 -3.01 -0.68 13.88
N ILE A 202 -4.15 -1.17 13.41
CA ILE A 202 -4.36 -2.59 13.08
C ILE A 202 -3.45 -3.00 11.93
N ILE A 203 -3.39 -2.22 10.84
CA ILE A 203 -2.50 -2.49 9.71
C ILE A 203 -1.05 -2.56 10.19
N ALA A 204 -0.59 -1.56 10.96
CA ALA A 204 0.77 -1.52 11.50
C ALA A 204 1.06 -2.72 12.40
N LEU A 205 0.14 -3.08 13.30
CA LEU A 205 0.30 -4.24 14.20
C LEU A 205 0.38 -5.55 13.41
N LEU A 206 -0.49 -5.74 12.42
CA LEU A 206 -0.48 -6.92 11.56
C LEU A 206 0.82 -7.00 10.74
N THR A 207 1.31 -5.88 10.23
CA THR A 207 2.61 -5.82 9.55
C THR A 207 3.74 -6.19 10.51
N VAL A 208 3.78 -5.63 11.71
CA VAL A 208 4.83 -5.95 12.71
C VAL A 208 4.76 -7.42 13.11
N TRP A 209 3.57 -7.99 13.27
CA TRP A 209 3.40 -9.41 13.55
C TRP A 209 3.87 -10.27 12.38
N ALA A 210 3.54 -9.90 11.14
CA ALA A 210 4.06 -10.58 9.96
C ALA A 210 5.61 -10.53 9.93
N LEU A 211 6.21 -9.36 10.20
CA LEU A 211 7.66 -9.18 10.23
C LEU A 211 8.37 -9.98 11.34
N ALA A 212 7.66 -10.39 12.40
CA ALA A 212 8.22 -11.23 13.46
C ALA A 212 8.53 -12.67 12.97
N GLY A 213 8.01 -13.05 11.82
CA GLY A 213 8.30 -14.28 11.11
C GLY A 213 7.63 -15.55 11.66
N PRO A 214 7.87 -16.71 11.02
CA PRO A 214 7.14 -17.95 11.30
C PRO A 214 7.36 -18.51 12.70
N GLN A 215 8.48 -18.17 13.35
CA GLN A 215 8.79 -18.58 14.72
C GLN A 215 7.93 -17.89 15.79
N PHE A 216 7.31 -16.75 15.47
CA PHE A 216 6.53 -15.98 16.42
C PHE A 216 5.03 -16.23 16.24
N CYS A 217 4.48 -17.07 17.12
CA CYS A 217 3.08 -17.44 17.08
C CYS A 217 2.32 -16.92 18.31
N LEU A 218 1.12 -16.38 18.09
CA LEU A 218 0.22 -15.93 19.14
C LEU A 218 -1.01 -16.85 19.19
N PRO A 219 -1.55 -17.13 20.39
CA PRO A 219 -2.82 -17.83 20.51
C PRO A 219 -3.94 -16.95 19.95
N TRP A 220 -4.74 -17.51 19.04
CA TRP A 220 -5.87 -16.82 18.41
C TRP A 220 -7.15 -17.62 18.61
N PHE A 221 -8.27 -16.94 18.75
CA PHE A 221 -9.53 -17.57 19.17
C PHE A 221 -10.23 -18.40 18.09
N ILE A 222 -9.93 -18.18 16.80
CA ILE A 222 -10.51 -18.97 15.69
C ILE A 222 -9.55 -20.09 15.26
N ASN A 223 -8.31 -19.73 14.96
CA ASN A 223 -7.30 -20.61 14.37
C ASN A 223 -6.03 -20.59 15.24
N SER A 224 -6.01 -21.30 16.37
CA SER A 224 -4.81 -21.33 17.23
C SER A 224 -3.83 -22.45 16.83
N PRO A 225 -2.50 -22.20 16.81
CA PRO A 225 -1.80 -20.92 16.91
C PRO A 225 -1.63 -20.24 15.53
N VAL A 226 -1.68 -18.90 15.48
CA VAL A 226 -1.36 -18.13 14.27
C VAL A 226 0.08 -17.64 14.35
N CYS A 227 0.88 -17.94 13.34
CA CYS A 227 2.28 -17.51 13.24
C CYS A 227 2.43 -16.37 12.23
N GLY A 228 3.47 -15.56 12.41
CA GLY A 228 3.90 -14.54 11.44
C GLY A 228 4.12 -15.13 10.04
N ALA A 229 4.08 -14.27 9.02
CA ALA A 229 4.36 -14.63 7.64
C ALA A 229 5.86 -14.89 7.41
#